data_AF-A0A6C0I1N5-F1
#
_entry.id   AF-A0A6C0I1N5-F1
#
_cell.length_a   1.000
_cell.length_b   1.000
_cell.length_c   1.000
_cell.angle_alpha   90.00
_cell.angle_beta   90.00
_cell.angle_gamma   90.00
#
_symmetry.space_group_name_H-M   'P 1'
#
loop_
_entity.id
_entity.type
_entity.pdbx_description
1 polymer ?
#
loop_
_entity_poly.entity_id
_entity_poly.type
_entity_poly.pdbx_seq_one_letter_code
_entity_poly.pdbx_strand_id
1 'polypeptide(L)'
;MAEFNIDDIQYKKKYSMTELLSLPLNRPELQRDLNIDTVKHIIDFQSKRFEERGSFLFIGDLQVAININDHSLYLIDGQHRYYSILTTLQTIMPDYAIGINFIKISPQPNLVYPSLEEAFILINKYTPIPQYILDCCSADNINYYKTIIDQFRTYIKREYKSYMSDAKVPRIPNINLDKMCDKIMKDSILIFQYIENGKELFDYMKYININIWIHFDSEKKGNKIKDKPLYAFTQYNLNRDNDWTSSIKLLNEFKAANAAAGPTMEEADVNTNANGRKGIPKKIKSSLWKKYYGEVYNSLCLICNDPISIENFEAGHIIAVAKGGSNHIDNLKPICIGCNRSMGDQDMNVYIDCYYAK
;
A
#
# COMPACT_ATOMS: atom_id res chain seq x y z
N MET A 1 -4.18 35.73 27.26
CA MET A 1 -2.79 35.30 26.96
C MET A 1 -2.39 35.84 25.59
N ALA A 2 -1.15 36.33 25.44
CA ALA A 2 -0.69 37.01 24.24
C ALA A 2 -0.56 36.03 23.05
N GLU A 3 -1.07 36.44 21.91
CA GLU A 3 -0.85 35.82 20.61
C GLU A 3 0.62 36.00 20.21
N PHE A 4 1.24 34.94 19.70
CA PHE A 4 2.61 34.99 19.19
C PHE A 4 2.58 34.70 17.69
N ASN A 5 2.70 35.76 16.88
CA ASN A 5 2.81 35.63 15.43
C ASN A 5 4.15 34.98 15.07
N ILE A 6 4.11 33.89 14.31
CA ILE A 6 5.31 33.25 13.75
C ILE A 6 5.66 33.97 12.44
N ASP A 7 4.65 34.14 11.58
CA ASP A 7 4.70 34.79 10.28
C ASP A 7 3.30 35.30 9.89
N ASP A 8 3.13 35.78 8.67
CA ASP A 8 1.84 36.32 8.19
C ASP A 8 0.72 35.26 8.09
N ILE A 9 1.09 33.98 8.04
CA ILE A 9 0.22 32.83 7.83
C ILE A 9 -0.06 32.11 9.16
N GLN A 10 0.88 32.15 10.11
CA GLN A 10 0.85 31.33 11.33
C GLN A 10 1.00 32.13 12.61
N TYR A 11 0.24 31.74 13.62
CA TYR A 11 0.38 32.28 14.97
C TYR A 11 0.10 31.21 16.02
N LYS A 12 0.76 31.35 17.18
CA LYS A 12 0.56 30.47 18.32
C LYS A 12 -0.20 31.16 19.42
N LYS A 13 -1.03 30.38 20.11
CA LYS A 13 -1.75 30.85 21.29
C LYS A 13 -1.95 29.71 22.27
N LYS A 14 -1.88 30.04 23.56
CA LYS A 14 -2.18 29.11 24.65
C LYS A 14 -3.66 29.21 25.00
N TYR A 15 -4.29 28.06 25.16
CA TYR A 15 -5.66 27.91 25.62
C TYR A 15 -5.66 27.04 26.87
N SER A 16 -6.51 27.34 27.84
CA SER A 16 -6.86 26.35 28.87
C SER A 16 -7.59 25.17 28.22
N MET A 17 -7.65 24.01 28.87
CA MET A 17 -8.43 22.87 28.37
C MET A 17 -9.91 23.26 28.24
N THR A 18 -10.42 24.03 29.19
CA THR A 18 -11.80 24.55 29.16
C THR A 18 -12.05 25.45 27.96
N GLU A 19 -11.13 26.38 27.68
CA GLU A 19 -11.22 27.27 26.52
C GLU A 19 -11.05 26.52 25.20
N LEU A 20 -10.18 25.50 25.15
CA LEU A 20 -9.98 24.67 23.96
C LEU A 20 -11.26 23.90 23.59
N LEU A 21 -11.99 23.37 24.57
CA LEU A 21 -13.21 22.60 24.32
C LEU A 21 -14.43 23.47 23.97
N SER A 22 -14.37 24.78 24.20
CA SER A 22 -15.42 25.70 23.74
C SER A 22 -15.21 26.18 22.30
N LEU A 23 -14.05 25.88 21.68
CA LEU A 23 -13.81 26.21 20.27
C LEU A 23 -14.65 25.30 19.36
N PRO A 24 -15.31 25.85 18.32
CA PRO A 24 -16.06 25.08 17.34
C PRO A 24 -15.11 24.41 16.33
N LEU A 25 -14.30 23.46 16.80
CA LEU A 25 -13.32 22.75 15.98
C LEU A 25 -14.02 21.70 15.10
N ASN A 26 -13.91 21.88 13.79
CA ASN A 26 -14.38 20.91 12.81
C ASN A 26 -13.31 19.84 12.52
N ARG A 27 -13.77 18.64 12.18
CA ARG A 27 -12.93 17.55 11.68
C ARG A 27 -12.89 17.61 10.15
N PRO A 28 -11.73 17.79 9.50
CA PRO A 28 -11.62 17.68 8.05
C PRO A 28 -12.06 16.28 7.56
N GLU A 29 -12.68 16.20 6.38
CA GLU A 29 -13.09 14.92 5.78
C GLU A 29 -11.90 13.98 5.51
N LEU A 30 -10.72 14.55 5.20
CA LEU A 30 -9.47 13.83 4.93
C LEU A 30 -8.85 13.20 6.18
N GLN A 31 -9.38 13.47 7.37
CA GLN A 31 -8.78 13.04 8.61
C GLN A 31 -9.14 11.59 8.93
N ARG A 32 -8.12 10.73 9.14
CA ARG A 32 -8.29 9.31 9.50
C ARG A 32 -9.11 9.08 10.76
N ASP A 33 -9.74 7.92 10.86
CA ASP A 33 -10.54 7.53 12.02
C ASP A 33 -9.78 7.59 13.34
N LEU A 34 -10.54 7.92 14.40
CA LEU A 34 -10.02 7.97 15.75
C LEU A 34 -9.71 6.56 16.23
N ASN A 35 -8.43 6.29 16.51
CA ASN A 35 -8.03 5.04 17.16
C ASN A 35 -8.27 5.16 18.67
N ILE A 36 -9.30 4.48 19.16
CA ILE A 36 -9.72 4.52 20.56
C ILE A 36 -8.62 3.99 21.50
N ASP A 37 -7.85 2.98 21.09
CA ASP A 37 -6.78 2.42 21.92
C ASP A 37 -5.61 3.39 22.07
N THR A 38 -5.29 4.16 21.02
CA THR A 38 -4.32 5.25 21.11
C THR A 38 -4.78 6.35 22.06
N VAL A 39 -6.08 6.70 22.05
CA VAL A 39 -6.65 7.67 22.99
C VAL A 39 -6.54 7.17 24.43
N LYS A 40 -6.91 5.91 24.69
CA LYS A 40 -6.77 5.28 26.01
C LYS A 40 -5.33 5.28 26.50
N HIS A 41 -4.39 4.91 25.63
CA HIS A 41 -2.97 4.90 26.00
C HIS A 41 -2.44 6.30 26.37
N ILE A 42 -2.90 7.36 25.67
CA ILE A 42 -2.56 8.74 26.04
C ILE A 42 -3.14 9.07 27.41
N ILE A 43 -4.41 8.73 27.67
CA ILE A 43 -5.07 8.97 28.96
C ILE A 43 -4.29 8.27 30.08
N ASP A 44 -4.03 6.97 29.94
CA ASP A 44 -3.33 6.17 30.95
C ASP A 44 -1.95 6.75 31.27
N PHE A 45 -1.19 7.16 30.23
CA PHE A 45 0.10 7.80 30.40
C PHE A 45 0.00 9.13 31.15
N GLN A 46 -0.94 10.01 30.78
CA GLN A 46 -1.10 11.32 31.40
C GLN A 46 -1.58 11.20 32.85
N SER A 47 -2.53 10.31 33.12
CA SER A 47 -3.04 10.03 34.48
C SER A 47 -1.93 9.53 35.39
N LYS A 48 -1.20 8.48 34.97
CA LYS A 48 -0.08 7.94 35.75
C LYS A 48 0.99 8.99 36.03
N ARG A 49 1.34 9.79 35.02
CA ARG A 49 2.34 10.85 35.19
C ARG A 49 1.87 11.92 36.17
N PHE A 50 0.60 12.32 36.09
CA PHE A 50 0.04 13.31 37.00
C PHE A 50 0.05 12.81 38.45
N GLU A 51 -0.32 11.55 38.69
CA GLU A 51 -0.22 10.91 40.00
C GLU A 51 1.22 10.91 40.54
N GLU A 52 2.21 10.62 39.70
CA GLU A 52 3.62 10.52 40.11
C GLU A 52 4.34 11.88 40.22
N ARG A 53 3.94 12.89 39.44
CA ARG A 53 4.71 14.13 39.22
C ARG A 53 3.90 15.42 39.37
N GLY A 54 2.59 15.35 39.62
CA GLY A 54 1.70 16.49 39.71
C GLY A 54 1.60 17.34 38.43
N SER A 55 1.97 16.79 37.26
CA SER A 55 1.99 17.53 36.00
C SER A 55 1.79 16.65 34.76
N PHE A 56 1.09 17.20 33.76
CA PHE A 56 0.97 16.58 32.43
C PHE A 56 2.20 16.78 31.57
N LEU A 57 2.30 15.98 30.51
CA LEU A 57 3.30 16.14 29.46
C LEU A 57 2.63 16.07 28.10
N PHE A 58 2.06 17.20 27.66
CA PHE A 58 1.64 17.39 26.28
C PHE A 58 2.81 17.90 25.46
N ILE A 59 3.40 17.01 24.66
CA ILE A 59 4.48 17.37 23.74
C ILE A 59 3.85 17.84 22.43
N GLY A 60 4.33 18.99 21.95
CA GLY A 60 3.93 19.60 20.68
C GLY A 60 2.61 20.37 20.74
N ASP A 61 2.45 21.31 19.82
CA ASP A 61 1.21 22.09 19.69
C ASP A 61 0.14 21.29 18.94
N LEU A 62 -1.13 21.57 19.23
CA LEU A 62 -2.23 21.19 18.33
C LEU A 62 -2.19 22.07 17.09
N GLN A 63 -2.51 21.51 15.94
CA GLN A 63 -2.49 22.25 14.68
C GLN A 63 -3.92 22.50 14.22
N VAL A 64 -4.28 23.77 14.06
CA VAL A 64 -5.63 24.19 13.67
C VAL A 64 -5.54 25.08 12.43
N ALA A 65 -6.25 24.71 11.36
CA ALA A 65 -6.46 25.61 10.23
C ALA A 65 -7.61 26.57 10.53
N ILE A 66 -7.44 27.85 10.18
CA ILE A 66 -8.48 28.88 10.25
C ILE A 66 -8.75 29.43 8.85
N ASN A 67 -9.99 29.31 8.39
CA ASN A 67 -10.42 29.89 7.13
C ASN A 67 -10.45 31.41 7.24
N ILE A 68 -9.71 32.11 6.38
CA ILE A 68 -9.64 33.58 6.41
C ILE A 68 -10.97 34.26 6.02
N ASN A 69 -11.86 33.55 5.31
CA ASN A 69 -13.11 34.10 4.81
C ASN A 69 -14.25 34.01 5.83
N ASP A 70 -14.43 32.83 6.42
CA ASP A 70 -15.57 32.54 7.32
C ASP A 70 -15.15 32.21 8.77
N HIS A 71 -13.84 32.23 9.06
CA HIS A 71 -13.25 31.92 10.37
C HIS A 71 -13.54 30.51 10.91
N SER A 72 -13.98 29.58 10.05
CA SER A 72 -14.14 28.18 10.42
C SER A 72 -12.80 27.58 10.85
N LEU A 73 -12.83 26.85 11.96
CA LEU A 73 -11.66 26.21 12.56
C LEU A 73 -11.66 24.71 12.25
N TYR A 74 -10.51 24.17 11.87
CA TYR A 74 -10.34 22.76 11.51
C TYR A 74 -9.15 22.16 12.25
N LEU A 75 -9.37 21.07 13.00
CA LEU A 75 -8.29 20.35 13.68
C LEU A 75 -7.56 19.44 12.68
N ILE A 76 -6.35 19.84 12.27
CA ILE A 76 -5.61 19.18 11.19
C ILE A 76 -4.48 18.25 11.68
N ASP A 77 -4.00 18.44 12.92
CA ASP A 77 -3.14 17.46 13.62
C ASP A 77 -3.38 17.49 15.15
N GLY A 78 -3.14 16.34 15.79
CA GLY A 78 -3.28 16.16 17.24
C GLY A 78 -4.63 15.60 17.68
N GLN A 79 -5.40 14.98 16.78
CA GLN A 79 -6.74 14.46 17.09
C GLN A 79 -6.80 13.55 18.33
N HIS A 80 -5.91 12.56 18.48
CA HIS A 80 -5.96 11.66 19.64
C HIS A 80 -5.65 12.40 20.95
N ARG A 81 -4.81 13.45 20.89
CA ARG A 81 -4.53 14.33 22.04
C ARG A 81 -5.76 15.16 22.38
N TYR A 82 -6.39 15.79 21.39
CA TYR A 82 -7.63 16.53 21.58
C TYR A 82 -8.75 15.65 22.18
N TYR A 83 -8.97 14.46 21.64
CA TYR A 83 -9.97 13.54 22.16
C TYR A 83 -9.64 12.97 23.54
N SER A 84 -8.35 12.79 23.88
CA SER A 84 -7.96 12.44 25.26
C SER A 84 -8.34 13.54 26.27
N ILE A 85 -8.20 14.81 25.87
CA ILE A 85 -8.64 15.98 26.65
C ILE A 85 -10.16 16.00 26.80
N LEU A 86 -10.88 15.76 25.69
CA LEU A 86 -12.35 15.73 25.65
C LEU A 86 -12.96 14.61 26.51
N THR A 87 -12.38 13.41 26.49
CA THR A 87 -13.01 12.20 27.06
C THR A 87 -12.76 12.00 28.55
N THR A 88 -11.59 12.41 29.09
CA THR A 88 -11.22 12.00 30.46
C THR A 88 -10.51 13.06 31.29
N LEU A 89 -9.83 14.03 30.69
CA LEU A 89 -9.00 14.96 31.48
C LEU A 89 -9.82 16.08 32.15
N GLN A 90 -10.96 16.47 31.60
CA GLN A 90 -11.80 17.53 32.18
C GLN A 90 -12.58 17.10 33.44
N THR A 91 -12.91 15.82 33.58
CA THR A 91 -13.77 15.33 34.68
C THR A 91 -13.00 15.02 35.96
N ILE A 92 -11.66 15.02 35.91
CA ILE A 92 -10.84 14.45 36.99
C ILE A 92 -9.69 15.40 37.41
N MET A 93 -9.34 16.42 36.62
CA MET A 93 -8.04 17.12 36.79
C MET A 93 -8.10 18.64 36.63
N PRO A 94 -7.13 19.38 37.23
CA PRO A 94 -7.07 20.85 37.15
C PRO A 94 -6.80 21.33 35.71
N ASP A 95 -7.33 22.52 35.39
CA ASP A 95 -7.19 23.12 34.06
C ASP A 95 -5.71 23.35 33.70
N TYR A 96 -5.34 23.01 32.47
CA TYR A 96 -3.95 22.99 31.99
C TYR A 96 -3.84 23.75 30.67
N ALA A 97 -2.73 24.47 30.48
CA ALA A 97 -2.50 25.24 29.26
C ALA A 97 -2.01 24.36 28.11
N ILE A 98 -2.74 24.35 27.00
CA ILE A 98 -2.41 23.67 25.75
C ILE A 98 -1.98 24.70 24.71
N GLY A 99 -0.85 24.43 24.04
CA GLY A 99 -0.39 25.23 22.90
C GLY A 99 -1.14 24.85 21.63
N ILE A 100 -1.62 25.86 20.91
CA ILE A 100 -2.23 25.70 19.59
C ILE A 100 -1.45 26.57 18.60
N ASN A 101 -1.12 25.98 17.46
CA ASN A 101 -0.63 26.69 16.28
C ASN A 101 -1.79 26.82 15.29
N PHE A 102 -2.12 28.06 14.94
CA PHE A 102 -3.13 28.39 13.96
C PHE A 102 -2.47 28.69 12.62
N ILE A 103 -3.04 28.15 11.55
CA ILE A 103 -2.56 28.33 10.17
C ILE A 103 -3.71 28.89 9.35
N LYS A 104 -3.51 30.07 8.78
CA LYS A 104 -4.49 30.73 7.91
C LYS A 104 -4.59 29.98 6.58
N ILE A 105 -5.81 29.63 6.18
CA ILE A 105 -6.11 28.93 4.92
C ILE A 105 -7.15 29.69 4.09
N SER A 106 -7.15 29.46 2.78
CA SER A 106 -8.14 30.01 1.84
C SER A 106 -8.84 28.89 1.05
N PRO A 107 -10.17 28.97 0.81
CA PRO A 107 -10.89 28.01 -0.03
C PRO A 107 -10.42 27.99 -1.48
N GLN A 108 -9.97 29.15 -1.99
CA GLN A 108 -9.27 29.26 -3.26
C GLN A 108 -7.80 29.49 -2.93
N PRO A 109 -6.94 28.45 -3.01
CA PRO A 109 -5.53 28.60 -2.68
C PRO A 109 -4.91 29.70 -3.57
N ASN A 110 -4.05 30.50 -2.97
CA ASN A 110 -3.33 31.55 -3.66
C ASN A 110 -1.85 31.51 -3.26
N LEU A 111 -1.05 32.45 -3.78
CA LEU A 111 0.39 32.49 -3.50
C LEU A 111 0.74 32.75 -2.03
N VAL A 112 -0.22 33.12 -1.18
CA VAL A 112 -0.02 33.50 0.22
C VAL A 112 -0.64 32.47 1.18
N TYR A 113 -1.89 32.06 0.96
CA TYR A 113 -2.61 31.16 1.86
C TYR A 113 -2.85 29.81 1.19
N PRO A 114 -2.45 28.70 1.84
CA PRO A 114 -2.72 27.35 1.35
C PRO A 114 -4.21 27.00 1.47
N SER A 115 -4.64 25.97 0.74
CA SER A 115 -5.94 25.32 0.99
C SER A 115 -5.92 24.51 2.29
N LEU A 116 -7.10 24.06 2.75
CA LEU A 116 -7.20 23.16 3.90
C LEU A 116 -6.42 21.86 3.66
N GLU A 117 -6.53 21.32 2.44
CA GLU A 117 -5.86 20.11 1.99
C GLU A 117 -4.34 20.30 1.97
N GLU A 118 -3.86 21.40 1.40
CA GLU A 118 -2.43 21.73 1.37
C GLU A 118 -1.84 21.87 2.78
N ALA A 119 -2.52 22.62 3.66
CA ALA A 119 -2.11 22.77 5.05
C ALA A 119 -2.10 21.43 5.81
N PHE A 120 -3.14 20.61 5.62
CA PHE A 120 -3.24 19.28 6.21
C PHE A 120 -2.10 18.36 5.75
N ILE A 121 -1.80 18.35 4.44
CA ILE A 121 -0.69 17.57 3.86
C ILE A 121 0.65 18.05 4.40
N LEU A 122 0.89 19.36 4.44
CA LEU A 122 2.16 19.95 4.89
C LEU A 122 2.49 19.61 6.35
N ILE A 123 1.50 19.61 7.23
CA ILE A 123 1.69 19.32 8.65
C ILE A 123 1.92 17.84 8.90
N ASN A 124 1.12 16.99 8.25
CA ASN A 124 1.25 15.54 8.37
C ASN A 124 2.48 15.00 7.60
N LYS A 125 3.24 15.88 6.93
CA LYS A 125 4.47 15.55 6.21
C LYS A 125 5.64 15.10 7.11
N TYR A 126 5.55 15.30 8.44
CA TYR A 126 6.60 14.92 9.41
C TYR A 126 6.29 13.69 10.29
N THR A 127 5.28 12.91 9.94
CA THR A 127 5.39 11.45 10.07
C THR A 127 4.83 10.95 8.76
N PRO A 128 5.66 10.68 7.75
CA PRO A 128 5.15 10.50 6.40
C PRO A 128 4.20 9.31 6.44
N ILE A 129 2.90 9.56 6.29
CA ILE A 129 2.04 8.65 5.54
C ILE A 129 2.54 8.87 4.14
N PRO A 130 3.37 7.97 3.61
CA PRO A 130 4.11 8.31 2.42
C PRO A 130 3.11 8.50 1.27
N GLN A 131 3.44 9.36 0.31
CA GLN A 131 2.58 9.66 -0.84
C GLN A 131 1.99 8.39 -1.46
N TYR A 132 2.76 7.31 -1.43
CA TYR A 132 2.33 6.00 -1.89
C TYR A 132 1.14 5.39 -1.13
N ILE A 133 0.86 5.68 0.15
CA ILE A 133 -0.35 5.16 0.85
C ILE A 133 -1.58 5.92 0.36
N LEU A 134 -1.43 7.21 0.08
CA LEU A 134 -2.47 8.00 -0.59
C LEU A 134 -2.70 7.47 -2.02
N ASP A 135 -1.64 7.07 -2.70
CA ASP A 135 -1.72 6.43 -4.01
C ASP A 135 -2.32 5.00 -3.92
N CYS A 136 -1.96 4.21 -2.90
CA CYS A 136 -2.47 2.85 -2.63
C CYS A 136 -3.98 2.80 -2.34
N CYS A 137 -4.58 3.93 -1.93
CA CYS A 137 -6.00 4.02 -1.56
C CYS A 137 -6.91 4.37 -2.74
N SER A 138 -6.39 4.51 -3.96
CA SER A 138 -7.23 4.49 -5.15
C SER A 138 -7.85 3.10 -5.34
N ALA A 139 -9.09 3.03 -5.82
CA ALA A 139 -9.76 1.75 -6.08
C ALA A 139 -8.94 0.85 -7.02
N ASP A 140 -8.18 1.45 -7.93
CA ASP A 140 -7.35 0.75 -8.92
C ASP A 140 -6.13 0.06 -8.29
N ASN A 141 -5.45 0.70 -7.35
CA ASN A 141 -4.29 0.11 -6.67
C ASN A 141 -4.69 -0.99 -5.67
N ILE A 142 -5.83 -0.83 -4.99
CA ILE A 142 -6.40 -1.90 -4.15
C ILE A 142 -6.71 -3.14 -5.00
N ASN A 143 -7.25 -2.96 -6.21
CA ASN A 143 -7.54 -4.07 -7.12
C ASN A 143 -6.26 -4.73 -7.66
N TYR A 144 -5.22 -3.94 -7.92
CA TYR A 144 -3.90 -4.46 -8.28
C TYR A 144 -3.30 -5.33 -7.16
N TYR A 145 -3.30 -4.87 -5.91
CA TYR A 145 -2.78 -5.65 -4.77
C TYR A 145 -3.61 -6.90 -4.49
N LYS A 146 -4.94 -6.82 -4.60
CA LYS A 146 -5.82 -7.99 -4.55
C LYS A 146 -5.43 -9.03 -5.60
N THR A 147 -5.08 -8.59 -6.81
CA THR A 147 -4.63 -9.48 -7.88
C THR A 147 -3.33 -10.20 -7.50
N ILE A 148 -2.35 -9.49 -6.93
CA ILE A 148 -1.11 -10.09 -6.44
C ILE A 148 -1.41 -11.10 -5.31
N ILE A 149 -2.28 -10.75 -4.37
CA ILE A 149 -2.69 -11.64 -3.28
C ILE A 149 -3.38 -12.90 -3.81
N ASP A 150 -4.25 -12.79 -4.81
CA ASP A 150 -4.95 -13.95 -5.39
C ASP A 150 -3.99 -14.90 -6.11
N GLN A 151 -3.01 -14.35 -6.82
CA GLN A 151 -1.92 -15.15 -7.39
C GLN A 151 -1.10 -15.82 -6.29
N PHE A 152 -0.69 -15.07 -5.27
CA PHE A 152 0.07 -15.57 -4.13
C PHE A 152 -0.65 -16.70 -3.38
N ARG A 153 -1.97 -16.57 -3.15
CA ARG A 153 -2.83 -17.61 -2.57
C ARG A 153 -2.70 -18.92 -3.32
N THR A 154 -2.60 -18.87 -4.65
CA THR A 154 -2.46 -20.06 -5.50
C THR A 154 -1.14 -20.78 -5.25
N TYR A 155 -0.03 -20.04 -5.13
CA TYR A 155 1.28 -20.62 -4.83
C TYR A 155 1.33 -21.25 -3.43
N ILE A 156 0.80 -20.58 -2.41
CA ILE A 156 0.74 -21.10 -1.05
C ILE A 156 -0.13 -22.36 -0.95
N LYS A 157 -1.32 -22.37 -1.57
CA LYS A 157 -2.20 -23.55 -1.57
C LYS A 157 -1.56 -24.74 -2.26
N ARG A 158 -0.72 -24.51 -3.27
CA ARG A 158 -0.03 -25.56 -4.00
C ARG A 158 1.11 -26.16 -3.16
N GLU A 159 1.98 -25.32 -2.62
CA GLU A 159 3.17 -25.76 -1.88
C GLU A 159 2.81 -26.32 -0.49
N TYR A 160 1.89 -25.64 0.22
CA TYR A 160 1.60 -25.90 1.63
C TYR A 160 0.19 -26.47 1.85
N LYS A 161 -0.36 -27.18 0.85
CA LYS A 161 -1.72 -27.73 0.88
C LYS A 161 -2.05 -28.49 2.17
N SER A 162 -1.12 -29.33 2.64
CA SER A 162 -1.30 -30.17 3.84
C SER A 162 -1.39 -29.40 5.15
N TYR A 163 -1.11 -28.09 5.12
CA TYR A 163 -1.06 -27.24 6.31
C TYR A 163 -2.16 -26.18 6.30
N MET A 164 -3.07 -26.18 5.32
CA MET A 164 -4.19 -25.25 5.28
C MET A 164 -5.23 -25.59 6.36
N SER A 165 -5.71 -24.57 7.05
CA SER A 165 -6.68 -24.70 8.13
C SER A 165 -7.65 -23.53 8.15
N ASP A 166 -8.94 -23.82 8.27
CA ASP A 166 -10.00 -22.81 8.36
C ASP A 166 -10.15 -22.22 9.78
N ALA A 167 -9.50 -22.81 10.79
CA ALA A 167 -9.52 -22.31 12.16
C ALA A 167 -8.95 -20.87 12.23
N LYS A 168 -9.62 -19.97 12.98
CA LYS A 168 -9.18 -18.57 13.17
C LYS A 168 -7.82 -18.45 13.86
N VAL A 169 -7.46 -19.44 14.68
CA VAL A 169 -6.17 -19.56 15.36
C VAL A 169 -5.69 -21.01 15.18
N PRO A 170 -5.10 -21.34 14.02
CA PRO A 170 -4.66 -22.70 13.74
C PRO A 170 -3.47 -23.10 14.63
N ARG A 171 -3.40 -24.37 15.00
CA ARG A 171 -2.23 -24.91 15.71
C ARG A 171 -1.05 -24.98 14.73
N ILE A 172 0.07 -24.37 15.12
CA ILE A 172 1.32 -24.38 14.34
C ILE A 172 1.75 -25.82 14.05
N PRO A 173 2.15 -26.15 12.80
CA PRO A 173 2.48 -25.23 11.69
C PRO A 173 1.33 -24.95 10.71
N ASN A 174 0.07 -25.21 11.07
CA ASN A 174 -1.05 -24.99 10.17
C ASN A 174 -1.35 -23.49 9.98
N ILE A 175 -1.87 -23.13 8.81
CA ILE A 175 -2.05 -21.76 8.33
C ILE A 175 -3.52 -21.51 8.00
N ASN A 176 -4.05 -20.39 8.50
CA ASN A 176 -5.27 -19.81 7.97
C ASN A 176 -4.87 -18.79 6.90
N LEU A 177 -5.10 -19.16 5.64
CA LEU A 177 -4.62 -18.40 4.49
C LEU A 177 -5.31 -17.04 4.38
N ASP A 178 -6.60 -16.96 4.68
CA ASP A 178 -7.33 -15.70 4.65
C ASP A 178 -6.76 -14.70 5.66
N LYS A 179 -6.63 -15.14 6.92
CA LYS A 179 -6.02 -14.33 7.98
C LYS A 179 -4.60 -13.88 7.63
N MET A 180 -3.82 -14.73 6.98
CA MET A 180 -2.47 -14.40 6.55
C MET A 180 -2.47 -13.32 5.46
N CYS A 181 -3.26 -13.50 4.41
CA CYS A 181 -3.38 -12.52 3.33
C CYS A 181 -3.91 -11.18 3.83
N ASP A 182 -4.90 -11.20 4.73
CA ASP A 182 -5.44 -9.99 5.36
C ASP A 182 -4.37 -9.25 6.17
N LYS A 183 -3.52 -10.01 6.91
CA LYS A 183 -2.39 -9.44 7.64
C LYS A 183 -1.36 -8.83 6.70
N ILE A 184 -1.01 -9.49 5.59
CA ILE A 184 -0.07 -8.92 4.60
C ILE A 184 -0.64 -7.63 3.99
N MET A 185 -1.92 -7.64 3.62
CA MET A 185 -2.62 -6.47 3.07
C MET A 185 -2.66 -5.30 4.05
N LYS A 186 -2.81 -5.57 5.35
CA LYS A 186 -2.94 -4.56 6.40
C LYS A 186 -1.59 -4.04 6.89
N ASP A 187 -0.67 -4.94 7.19
CA ASP A 187 0.54 -4.62 7.94
C ASP A 187 1.77 -4.50 7.01
N SER A 188 1.65 -4.82 5.72
CA SER A 188 2.82 -4.90 4.82
C SER A 188 2.53 -4.41 3.42
N ILE A 189 1.60 -3.46 3.28
CA ILE A 189 1.17 -2.90 1.99
C ILE A 189 2.33 -2.32 1.16
N LEU A 190 3.42 -1.94 1.82
CA LEU A 190 4.61 -1.33 1.19
C LEU A 190 5.34 -2.27 0.25
N ILE A 191 5.30 -3.58 0.53
CA ILE A 191 6.03 -4.57 -0.26
C ILE A 191 5.51 -4.62 -1.69
N PHE A 192 4.22 -4.32 -1.91
CA PHE A 192 3.59 -4.39 -3.23
C PHE A 192 4.08 -3.32 -4.21
N GLN A 193 4.85 -2.33 -3.76
CA GLN A 193 5.53 -1.38 -4.66
C GLN A 193 6.76 -1.98 -5.33
N TYR A 194 7.30 -3.04 -4.75
CA TYR A 194 8.53 -3.67 -5.17
C TYR A 194 8.31 -5.08 -5.67
N ILE A 195 7.08 -5.58 -5.57
CA ILE A 195 6.67 -6.91 -5.97
C ILE A 195 5.75 -6.77 -7.18
N GLU A 196 6.14 -7.37 -8.29
CA GLU A 196 5.45 -7.26 -9.57
C GLU A 196 4.29 -8.25 -9.69
N ASN A 197 4.33 -9.37 -8.96
CA ASN A 197 3.32 -10.42 -9.05
C ASN A 197 3.31 -11.34 -7.82
N GLY A 198 2.29 -12.21 -7.74
CA GLY A 198 2.13 -13.11 -6.58
C GLY A 198 3.20 -14.19 -6.45
N LYS A 199 3.94 -14.51 -7.51
CA LYS A 199 5.07 -15.45 -7.45
C LYS A 199 6.26 -14.79 -6.76
N GLU A 200 6.58 -13.55 -7.13
CA GLU A 200 7.66 -12.82 -6.49
C GLU A 200 7.38 -12.59 -5.00
N LEU A 201 6.11 -12.32 -4.62
CA LEU A 201 5.71 -12.28 -3.21
C LEU A 201 6.00 -13.61 -2.50
N PHE A 202 5.65 -14.73 -3.15
CA PHE A 202 5.86 -16.07 -2.61
C PHE A 202 7.35 -16.39 -2.44
N ASP A 203 8.17 -16.06 -3.45
CA ASP A 203 9.61 -16.27 -3.42
C ASP A 203 10.29 -15.39 -2.37
N TYR A 204 9.87 -14.13 -2.23
CA TYR A 204 10.32 -13.23 -1.16
C TYR A 204 10.00 -13.79 0.22
N MET A 205 8.79 -14.32 0.43
CA MET A 205 8.45 -14.97 1.69
C MET A 205 9.30 -16.22 1.96
N LYS A 206 9.59 -17.03 0.93
CA LYS A 206 10.52 -18.17 1.08
C LYS A 206 11.93 -17.69 1.45
N TYR A 207 12.41 -16.63 0.82
CA TYR A 207 13.70 -16.02 1.14
C TYR A 207 13.76 -15.54 2.59
N ILE A 208 12.75 -14.80 3.06
CA ILE A 208 12.66 -14.37 4.46
C ILE A 208 12.68 -15.59 5.39
N ASN A 209 11.89 -16.62 5.09
CA ASN A 209 11.83 -17.82 5.93
C ASN A 209 13.19 -18.50 6.07
N ILE A 210 13.97 -18.58 5.00
CA ILE A 210 15.32 -19.17 5.02
C ILE A 210 16.25 -18.32 5.89
N ASN A 211 16.25 -16.99 5.72
CA ASN A 211 17.10 -16.09 6.49
C ASN A 211 16.73 -16.06 7.98
N ILE A 212 15.44 -16.03 8.31
CA ILE A 212 14.96 -16.16 9.70
C ILE A 212 15.34 -17.51 10.28
N TRP A 213 15.22 -18.60 9.50
CA TRP A 213 15.61 -19.93 9.96
C TRP A 213 17.10 -20.04 10.27
N ILE A 214 17.96 -19.45 9.44
CA ILE A 214 19.43 -19.39 9.68
C ILE A 214 19.72 -18.72 11.04
N HIS A 215 18.97 -17.68 11.40
CA HIS A 215 19.08 -17.04 12.72
C HIS A 215 18.46 -17.85 13.87
N PHE A 216 17.55 -18.79 13.60
CA PHE A 216 16.85 -19.59 14.62
C PHE A 216 17.53 -20.93 14.94
N ASP A 217 18.22 -21.55 13.96
CA ASP A 217 18.92 -22.84 14.14
C ASP A 217 20.10 -22.73 15.12
N SER A 218 20.65 -21.52 15.31
CA SER A 218 21.68 -21.25 16.32
C SER A 218 21.14 -21.36 17.76
N GLU A 219 19.84 -21.10 17.99
CA GLU A 219 19.23 -21.02 19.33
C GLU A 219 18.49 -22.29 19.79
N LYS A 220 18.01 -23.15 18.87
CA LYS A 220 17.25 -24.37 19.23
C LYS A 220 17.79 -25.65 18.59
N LYS A 221 18.99 -26.06 19.01
CA LYS A 221 19.54 -27.40 18.78
C LYS A 221 18.68 -28.47 19.49
N GLY A 222 17.61 -28.98 18.87
CA GLY A 222 16.95 -30.16 19.44
C GLY A 222 15.62 -30.64 18.88
N ASN A 223 14.85 -29.85 18.13
CA ASN A 223 13.51 -30.29 17.71
C ASN A 223 13.50 -30.86 16.27
N LYS A 224 13.03 -32.11 16.15
CA LYS A 224 12.73 -32.79 14.87
C LYS A 224 11.50 -32.17 14.21
N ILE A 225 11.64 -30.96 13.69
CA ILE A 225 10.60 -30.30 12.89
C ILE A 225 10.70 -30.85 11.47
N LYS A 226 9.65 -31.52 10.99
CA LYS A 226 9.60 -32.17 9.67
C LYS A 226 9.67 -31.17 8.51
N ASP A 227 9.24 -29.92 8.73
CA ASP A 227 9.16 -28.89 7.70
C ASP A 227 9.61 -27.54 8.26
N LYS A 228 10.93 -27.43 8.41
CA LYS A 228 11.63 -26.32 9.09
C LYS A 228 11.27 -24.93 8.53
N PRO A 229 11.20 -24.71 7.21
CA PRO A 229 10.86 -23.40 6.63
C PRO A 229 9.41 -22.98 6.92
N LEU A 230 8.48 -23.92 6.91
CA LEU A 230 7.07 -23.66 7.19
C LEU A 230 6.80 -23.37 8.68
N TYR A 231 7.57 -24.00 9.56
CA TYR A 231 7.49 -23.72 10.99
C TYR A 231 7.96 -22.29 11.32
N ALA A 232 9.05 -21.82 10.70
CA ALA A 232 9.45 -20.41 10.79
C ALA A 232 8.39 -19.48 10.19
N PHE A 233 7.85 -19.84 9.01
CA PHE A 233 6.81 -19.08 8.32
C PHE A 233 5.56 -18.84 9.19
N THR A 234 5.13 -19.83 9.95
CA THR A 234 3.91 -19.77 10.76
C THR A 234 4.12 -19.18 12.16
N GLN A 235 5.27 -19.43 12.79
CA GLN A 235 5.59 -18.87 14.10
C GLN A 235 5.84 -17.36 14.04
N TYR A 236 6.50 -16.91 12.97
CA TYR A 236 6.95 -15.54 12.87
C TYR A 236 5.88 -14.70 12.16
N ASN A 237 5.47 -15.00 10.92
CA ASN A 237 4.57 -14.11 10.18
C ASN A 237 3.15 -13.95 10.76
N LEU A 238 2.68 -14.87 11.63
CA LEU A 238 1.31 -14.87 12.15
C LEU A 238 1.18 -14.55 13.64
N ASN A 239 2.24 -14.70 14.45
CA ASN A 239 2.10 -14.78 15.92
C ASN A 239 2.99 -13.84 16.75
N ARG A 240 3.82 -13.01 16.14
CA ARG A 240 4.52 -11.93 16.87
C ARG A 240 4.34 -10.62 16.12
N ASP A 241 4.14 -9.53 16.87
CA ASP A 241 4.07 -8.14 16.41
C ASP A 241 5.41 -7.64 15.86
N ASN A 242 6.00 -8.41 14.97
CA ASN A 242 7.33 -8.15 14.52
C ASN A 242 7.30 -7.74 13.05
N ASP A 243 7.81 -6.54 12.86
CA ASP A 243 7.78 -5.65 11.71
C ASP A 243 8.66 -6.12 10.51
N TRP A 244 8.99 -7.41 10.40
CA TRP A 244 10.00 -7.85 9.42
C TRP A 244 9.49 -7.87 7.98
N THR A 245 8.19 -8.09 7.78
CA THR A 245 7.58 -8.00 6.45
C THR A 245 7.68 -6.59 5.86
N SER A 246 7.88 -5.58 6.70
CA SER A 246 8.12 -4.17 6.33
C SER A 246 9.60 -3.81 6.15
N SER A 247 10.54 -4.73 6.39
CA SER A 247 11.97 -4.43 6.38
C SER A 247 12.49 -4.26 4.94
N ILE A 248 12.47 -3.03 4.44
CA ILE A 248 13.02 -2.61 3.13
C ILE A 248 14.45 -3.14 2.91
N LYS A 249 15.23 -3.28 3.98
CA LYS A 249 16.57 -3.88 3.94
C LYS A 249 16.57 -5.31 3.38
N LEU A 250 15.72 -6.20 3.91
CA LEU A 250 15.64 -7.60 3.47
C LEU A 250 15.09 -7.71 2.04
N LEU A 251 14.20 -6.81 1.65
CA LEU A 251 13.66 -6.71 0.30
C LEU A 251 14.75 -6.31 -0.70
N ASN A 252 15.60 -5.35 -0.34
CA ASN A 252 16.75 -4.97 -1.16
C ASN A 252 17.78 -6.12 -1.24
N GLU A 253 18.01 -6.84 -0.15
CA GLU A 253 18.87 -8.03 -0.13
C GLU A 253 18.31 -9.17 -0.99
N PHE A 254 16.99 -9.40 -0.97
CA PHE A 254 16.32 -10.34 -1.87
C PHE A 254 16.47 -9.94 -3.34
N LYS A 255 16.22 -8.67 -3.68
CA LYS A 255 16.39 -8.19 -5.05
C LYS A 255 17.84 -8.28 -5.51
N ALA A 256 18.79 -7.94 -4.64
CA ALA A 256 20.22 -8.09 -4.92
C ALA A 256 20.60 -9.57 -5.09
N ALA A 257 20.08 -10.48 -4.26
CA ALA A 257 20.32 -11.91 -4.37
C ALA A 257 19.76 -12.49 -5.67
N ASN A 258 18.55 -12.10 -6.07
CA ASN A 258 17.95 -12.52 -7.34
C ASN A 258 18.67 -11.93 -8.55
N ALA A 259 19.15 -10.68 -8.46
CA ALA A 259 19.95 -10.07 -9.52
C ALA A 259 21.36 -10.71 -9.63
N ALA A 260 21.97 -11.07 -8.49
CA ALA A 260 23.29 -11.70 -8.42
C ALA A 260 23.27 -13.20 -8.78
N ALA A 261 22.14 -13.89 -8.61
CA ALA A 261 22.00 -15.29 -9.00
C ALA A 261 22.08 -15.49 -10.53
N GLY A 262 21.97 -14.43 -11.33
CA GLY A 262 21.73 -14.53 -12.77
C GLY A 262 20.42 -15.28 -13.06
N PRO A 263 19.99 -15.40 -14.33
CA PRO A 263 18.95 -16.37 -14.67
C PRO A 263 19.52 -17.76 -14.39
N THR A 264 19.18 -18.32 -13.23
CA THR A 264 19.50 -19.71 -12.93
C THR A 264 18.67 -20.58 -13.87
N MET A 265 19.35 -21.42 -14.63
CA MET A 265 18.78 -22.47 -15.45
C MET A 265 18.17 -23.56 -14.54
N GLU A 266 17.08 -23.22 -13.86
CA GLU A 266 16.01 -24.17 -13.47
C GLU A 266 14.75 -23.82 -14.28
N GLU A 267 14.95 -23.44 -15.54
CA GLU A 267 13.95 -23.57 -16.59
C GLU A 267 14.01 -25.01 -17.14
N ALA A 268 13.50 -25.97 -16.37
CA ALA A 268 13.20 -27.29 -16.89
C ALA A 268 11.94 -27.85 -16.22
N ASP A 269 10.85 -27.64 -16.96
CA ASP A 269 9.69 -28.52 -17.07
C ASP A 269 8.73 -28.63 -15.87
N VAL A 270 7.71 -27.76 -15.88
CA VAL A 270 6.35 -28.18 -15.52
C VAL A 270 5.41 -27.75 -16.63
N ASN A 271 5.57 -28.37 -17.79
CA ASN A 271 4.44 -28.59 -18.67
C ASN A 271 3.56 -29.70 -18.08
N THR A 272 2.74 -29.38 -17.07
CA THR A 272 1.54 -30.19 -16.88
C THR A 272 0.52 -29.71 -17.89
N ASN A 273 0.55 -30.34 -19.06
CA ASN A 273 -0.59 -30.40 -19.96
C ASN A 273 -1.79 -30.96 -19.20
N ALA A 274 -2.56 -30.05 -18.62
CA ALA A 274 -3.99 -30.15 -18.45
C ALA A 274 -4.60 -28.74 -18.49
N ASN A 275 -4.17 -27.94 -19.49
CA ASN A 275 -4.97 -27.04 -20.33
C ASN A 275 -4.00 -26.13 -21.07
N GLY A 276 -3.84 -26.35 -22.38
CA GLY A 276 -2.97 -25.55 -23.24
C GLY A 276 -3.24 -24.05 -23.09
N ARG A 277 -2.23 -23.23 -23.43
CA ARG A 277 -2.28 -21.76 -23.38
C ARG A 277 -3.67 -21.30 -23.79
N LYS A 278 -4.41 -20.68 -22.85
CA LYS A 278 -5.75 -20.19 -23.12
C LYS A 278 -5.66 -19.18 -24.26
N GLY A 279 -6.07 -19.60 -25.44
CA GLY A 279 -6.15 -18.73 -26.60
C GLY A 279 -7.07 -17.55 -26.29
N ILE A 280 -6.79 -16.40 -26.90
CA ILE A 280 -7.68 -15.25 -26.78
C ILE A 280 -9.01 -15.63 -27.46
N PRO A 281 -10.15 -15.64 -26.73
CA PRO A 281 -11.43 -16.02 -27.31
C PRO A 281 -11.78 -15.14 -28.51
N LYS A 282 -12.39 -15.72 -29.54
CA LYS A 282 -12.80 -15.00 -30.77
C LYS A 282 -13.63 -13.75 -30.47
N LYS A 283 -14.53 -13.83 -29.47
CA LYS A 283 -15.34 -12.70 -29.01
C LYS A 283 -14.49 -11.54 -28.51
N ILE A 284 -13.42 -11.81 -27.77
CA ILE A 284 -12.49 -10.78 -27.29
C ILE A 284 -11.75 -10.15 -28.47
N LYS A 285 -11.30 -10.94 -29.46
CA LYS A 285 -10.71 -10.40 -30.69
C LYS A 285 -11.68 -9.49 -31.46
N SER A 286 -12.93 -9.91 -31.63
CA SER A 286 -13.96 -9.08 -32.28
C SER A 286 -14.28 -7.81 -31.51
N SER A 287 -14.39 -7.89 -30.17
CA SER A 287 -14.58 -6.72 -29.31
C SER A 287 -13.38 -5.78 -29.34
N LEU A 288 -12.16 -6.32 -29.40
CA LEU A 288 -10.93 -5.56 -29.52
C LEU A 288 -10.89 -4.77 -30.83
N TRP A 289 -11.21 -5.43 -31.95
CA TRP A 289 -11.30 -4.76 -33.25
C TRP A 289 -12.32 -3.62 -33.23
N LYS A 290 -13.54 -3.90 -32.73
CA LYS A 290 -14.60 -2.89 -32.61
C LYS A 290 -14.22 -1.73 -31.69
N LYS A 291 -13.46 -1.98 -30.62
CA LYS A 291 -12.97 -0.95 -29.68
C LYS A 291 -12.04 0.07 -30.37
N TYR A 292 -11.14 -0.38 -31.24
CA TYR A 292 -10.14 0.49 -31.87
C TYR A 292 -10.57 1.07 -33.21
N TYR A 293 -11.35 0.33 -34.01
CA TYR A 293 -11.67 0.71 -35.39
C TYR A 293 -13.17 0.73 -35.71
N GLY A 294 -14.04 0.31 -34.78
CA GLY A 294 -15.48 0.24 -35.04
C GLY A 294 -15.86 -0.91 -35.98
N GLU A 295 -16.80 -0.66 -36.90
CA GLU A 295 -17.36 -1.68 -37.82
C GLU A 295 -16.72 -1.66 -39.22
N VAL A 296 -15.46 -1.23 -39.31
CA VAL A 296 -14.70 -1.23 -40.56
C VAL A 296 -13.99 -2.57 -40.78
N TYR A 297 -13.84 -2.97 -42.05
CA TYR A 297 -13.19 -4.24 -42.39
C TYR A 297 -11.65 -4.13 -42.41
N ASN A 298 -11.11 -3.01 -42.90
CA ASN A 298 -9.68 -2.72 -43.00
C ASN A 298 -9.30 -1.52 -42.12
N SER A 299 -8.09 -1.53 -41.58
CA SER A 299 -7.49 -0.44 -40.81
C SER A 299 -5.94 -0.51 -40.86
N LEU A 300 -5.25 0.28 -40.04
CA LEU A 300 -3.79 0.33 -39.94
C LEU A 300 -3.31 -0.20 -38.58
N CYS A 301 -2.22 -0.94 -38.59
CA CYS A 301 -1.53 -1.43 -37.38
C CYS A 301 -1.15 -0.27 -36.46
N LEU A 302 -1.43 -0.40 -35.15
CA LEU A 302 -1.13 0.66 -34.18
C LEU A 302 0.36 0.92 -33.92
N ILE A 303 1.25 0.05 -34.40
CA ILE A 303 2.71 0.19 -34.23
C ILE A 303 3.35 0.73 -35.51
N CYS A 304 3.25 -0.01 -36.61
CA CYS A 304 3.96 0.32 -37.85
C CYS A 304 3.10 1.04 -38.90
N ASN A 305 1.80 1.20 -38.68
CA ASN A 305 0.83 1.69 -39.66
C ASN A 305 0.67 0.85 -40.93
N ASP A 306 1.17 -0.39 -40.98
CA ASP A 306 0.87 -1.30 -42.11
C ASP A 306 -0.62 -1.70 -42.13
N PRO A 307 -1.21 -1.92 -43.32
CA PRO A 307 -2.60 -2.33 -43.44
C PRO A 307 -2.89 -3.67 -42.74
N ILE A 308 -3.96 -3.69 -41.94
CA ILE A 308 -4.51 -4.89 -41.29
C ILE A 308 -6.04 -4.93 -41.50
N SER A 309 -6.64 -6.10 -41.35
CA SER A 309 -8.08 -6.35 -41.45
C SER A 309 -8.54 -7.19 -40.27
N ILE A 310 -9.86 -7.24 -40.06
CA ILE A 310 -10.48 -8.07 -39.02
C ILE A 310 -10.12 -9.57 -39.14
N GLU A 311 -9.65 -10.01 -40.30
CA GLU A 311 -9.26 -11.39 -40.57
C GLU A 311 -7.76 -11.66 -40.37
N ASN A 312 -6.90 -10.65 -40.54
CA ASN A 312 -5.44 -10.85 -40.56
C ASN A 312 -4.69 -10.19 -39.39
N PHE A 313 -5.39 -9.46 -38.52
CA PHE A 313 -4.78 -8.82 -37.36
C PHE A 313 -4.46 -9.81 -36.23
N GLU A 314 -3.45 -9.48 -35.45
CA GLU A 314 -3.13 -10.15 -34.21
C GLU A 314 -3.54 -9.31 -33.00
N ALA A 315 -3.99 -9.97 -31.95
CA ALA A 315 -4.23 -9.33 -30.66
C ALA A 315 -2.91 -9.36 -29.87
N GLY A 316 -2.08 -8.34 -30.09
CA GLY A 316 -0.78 -8.20 -29.43
C GLY A 316 -0.95 -7.75 -27.99
N HIS A 317 -0.18 -8.34 -27.09
CA HIS A 317 -0.19 -7.99 -25.68
C HIS A 317 0.69 -6.75 -25.42
N ILE A 318 0.19 -5.79 -24.62
CA ILE A 318 1.01 -4.66 -24.16
C ILE A 318 2.10 -5.20 -23.23
N ILE A 319 1.69 -5.93 -22.20
CA ILE A 319 2.57 -6.72 -21.35
C ILE A 319 2.46 -8.17 -21.80
N ALA A 320 3.56 -8.81 -22.21
CA ALA A 320 3.56 -10.18 -22.68
C ALA A 320 3.05 -11.17 -21.63
N VAL A 321 2.37 -12.24 -22.07
CA VAL A 321 1.88 -13.31 -21.16
C VAL A 321 3.01 -13.93 -20.33
N ALA A 322 4.19 -14.08 -20.92
CA ALA A 322 5.39 -14.58 -20.23
C ALA A 322 5.82 -13.68 -19.06
N LYS A 323 5.46 -12.38 -19.11
CA LYS A 323 5.72 -11.36 -18.08
C LYS A 323 4.46 -11.01 -17.28
N GLY A 324 3.49 -11.94 -17.21
CA GLY A 324 2.27 -11.77 -16.42
C GLY A 324 1.13 -11.04 -17.13
N GLY A 325 1.27 -10.76 -18.42
CA GLY A 325 0.24 -10.15 -19.25
C GLY A 325 -1.09 -10.91 -19.27
N SER A 326 -2.20 -10.20 -19.04
CA SER A 326 -3.55 -10.77 -19.10
C SER A 326 -4.10 -10.82 -20.54
N ASN A 327 -5.06 -11.71 -20.79
CA ASN A 327 -5.86 -11.70 -22.02
C ASN A 327 -7.03 -10.68 -21.97
N HIS A 328 -7.01 -9.75 -21.02
CA HIS A 328 -8.03 -8.71 -20.93
C HIS A 328 -7.89 -7.74 -22.10
N ILE A 329 -9.02 -7.22 -22.59
CA ILE A 329 -9.05 -6.33 -23.77
C ILE A 329 -8.20 -5.06 -23.60
N ASP A 330 -7.94 -4.64 -22.35
CA ASP A 330 -7.12 -3.46 -22.06
C ASP A 330 -5.62 -3.73 -22.17
N ASN A 331 -5.19 -4.99 -22.02
CA ASN A 331 -3.81 -5.41 -22.26
C ASN A 331 -3.58 -5.83 -23.71
N LEU A 332 -4.55 -5.60 -24.61
CA LEU A 332 -4.47 -6.04 -26.00
C LEU A 332 -4.58 -4.85 -26.96
N LYS A 333 -3.84 -4.93 -28.06
CA LYS A 333 -3.88 -3.99 -29.18
C LYS A 333 -3.97 -4.75 -30.51
N PRO A 334 -4.78 -4.29 -31.47
CA PRO A 334 -4.76 -4.85 -32.82
C PRO A 334 -3.49 -4.42 -33.54
N ILE A 335 -2.66 -5.38 -33.90
CA ILE A 335 -1.37 -5.16 -34.56
C ILE A 335 -1.16 -6.15 -35.71
N CYS A 336 -0.22 -5.88 -36.59
CA CYS A 336 0.15 -6.82 -37.64
C CYS A 336 0.96 -8.00 -37.08
N ILE A 337 0.96 -9.12 -37.80
CA ILE A 337 1.73 -10.31 -37.43
C ILE A 337 3.24 -10.04 -37.35
N GLY A 338 3.75 -9.10 -38.16
CA GLY A 338 5.15 -8.68 -38.16
C GLY A 338 5.54 -8.08 -36.82
N CYS A 339 4.84 -7.01 -36.39
CA CYS A 339 5.08 -6.39 -35.09
C CYS A 339 4.89 -7.37 -33.93
N ASN A 340 3.85 -8.21 -33.96
CA ASN A 340 3.58 -9.16 -32.88
C ASN A 340 4.71 -10.18 -32.71
N ARG A 341 5.33 -10.62 -33.81
CA ARG A 341 6.46 -11.57 -33.78
C ARG A 341 7.78 -10.89 -33.41
N SER A 342 8.05 -9.72 -33.99
CA SER A 342 9.29 -8.97 -33.73
C SER A 342 9.36 -8.45 -32.29
N MET A 343 8.23 -8.12 -31.69
CA MET A 343 8.14 -7.66 -30.30
C MET A 343 8.44 -8.78 -29.28
N GLY A 344 8.17 -10.05 -29.62
CA GLY A 344 8.48 -11.18 -28.75
C GLY A 344 7.80 -11.09 -27.38
N ASP A 345 8.60 -11.05 -26.31
CA ASP A 345 8.14 -10.87 -24.93
C ASP A 345 8.35 -9.44 -24.39
N GLN A 346 8.84 -8.52 -25.22
CA GLN A 346 9.10 -7.14 -24.84
C GLN A 346 7.78 -6.39 -24.59
N ASP A 347 7.78 -5.45 -23.64
CA ASP A 347 6.64 -4.56 -23.44
C ASP A 347 6.41 -3.71 -24.70
N MET A 348 5.15 -3.59 -25.12
CA MET A 348 4.79 -2.95 -26.38
C MET A 348 5.16 -1.47 -26.41
N ASN A 349 5.00 -0.74 -25.31
CA ASN A 349 5.33 0.68 -25.28
C ASN A 349 6.84 0.87 -25.42
N VAL A 350 7.63 0.03 -24.74
CA VAL A 350 9.09 0.02 -24.88
C VAL A 350 9.50 -0.32 -26.31
N TYR A 351 8.84 -1.29 -26.95
CA TYR A 351 9.12 -1.65 -28.34
C TYR A 351 8.80 -0.51 -29.31
N ILE A 352 7.69 0.21 -29.10
CA ILE A 352 7.34 1.41 -29.89
C ILE A 352 8.41 2.48 -29.71
N ASP A 353 8.80 2.78 -28.47
CA ASP A 353 9.76 3.84 -28.15
C ASP A 353 11.14 3.58 -28.75
N CYS A 354 11.60 2.32 -28.74
CA CYS A 354 12.92 1.96 -29.26
C CYS A 354 13.01 1.98 -30.80
N TYR A 355 11.93 1.68 -31.51
CA TYR A 355 11.99 1.37 -32.95
C TYR A 355 11.06 2.19 -33.85
N TYR A 356 10.04 2.84 -33.27
CA TYR A 356 8.97 3.53 -34.02
C TYR A 356 8.60 4.91 -33.46
N ALA A 357 9.24 5.38 -32.39
CA ALA A 357 9.13 6.76 -31.93
C ALA A 357 9.50 7.73 -33.07
N LYS A 358 8.63 8.70 -33.33
CA LYS A 358 8.86 9.79 -34.28
C LYS A 358 9.27 11.06 -33.57
#